data_AF-A0A093HKS0-F1
#
_entry.id   AF-A0A093HKS0-F1
#
_cell.length_a   1.000
_cell.length_b   1.000
_cell.length_c   1.000
_cell.angle_alpha   90.00
_cell.angle_beta   90.00
_cell.angle_gamma   90.00
#
_symmetry.space_group_name_H-M   'P 1'
#
loop_
_entity.id
_entity.type
_entity.pdbx_description
1 polymer ?
#
loop_
_entity_poly.entity_id
_entity_poly.type
_entity_poly.pdbx_seq_one_letter_code
_entity_poly.pdbx_strand_id
1 'polypeptide(L)'
;VVEELVGNLLQACQIISLRTFLPRLEQCIGVGSAFEGWSHHGEDTVYKLLVPLKPPPGHSFQLNLGTTRGLPARHGRVCVNLECMCEREQLLGDVFCFLHHSQRHLRRYQHPELLQTLCTGIYLDVEKTTRWFQLCVRNAWDVIADEQSCQLTVLPSSRFCKLQFTYDTGKIIHIELMLGVQQDNLEVFLGSEEAEADLTSSTMWVESCALQDLLFFRFVDRQAPNDSCHLTCLQLLTYLLEDSVLSSVHLKTVTMHLLTLVPPSEWCPEHLLERLNDVLDYLHHCLEEKQLHHFLLGNERVPKEIPLPLACRRGRPLNLFQHLTQEPDTHAQALREFSELQDR
;
A
#
# COMPACT_ATOMS: atom_id res chain seq x y z
N VAL A 1 -8.87 5.87 15.94
CA VAL A 1 -7.66 6.35 16.65
C VAL A 1 -6.47 6.53 15.71
N VAL A 2 -5.89 5.47 15.12
CA VAL A 2 -4.71 5.64 14.23
C VAL A 2 -5.04 6.45 12.97
N GLU A 3 -6.12 6.14 12.26
CA GLU A 3 -6.56 6.91 11.07
C GLU A 3 -6.91 8.36 11.40
N GLU A 4 -7.42 8.63 12.60
CA GLU A 4 -7.76 9.97 13.07
C GLU A 4 -6.49 10.79 13.37
N LEU A 5 -5.53 10.20 14.06
CA LEU A 5 -4.21 10.80 14.32
C LEU A 5 -3.50 11.16 13.01
N VAL A 6 -3.46 10.21 12.07
CA VAL A 6 -2.87 10.45 10.74
C VAL A 6 -3.69 11.48 9.97
N GLY A 7 -5.01 11.46 10.07
CA GLY A 7 -5.90 12.45 9.45
C GLY A 7 -5.58 13.88 9.90
N ASN A 8 -5.43 14.11 11.21
CA ASN A 8 -5.06 15.41 11.76
C ASN A 8 -3.68 15.87 11.26
N LEU A 9 -2.71 14.95 11.22
CA LEU A 9 -1.37 15.23 10.69
C LEU A 9 -1.40 15.59 9.20
N LEU A 10 -2.16 14.84 8.39
CA LEU A 10 -2.33 15.13 6.96
C LEU A 10 -3.05 16.46 6.73
N GLN A 11 -4.02 16.82 7.56
CA GLN A 11 -4.67 18.13 7.52
C GLN A 11 -3.67 19.26 7.80
N ALA A 12 -2.80 19.11 8.80
CA ALA A 12 -1.74 20.08 9.06
C ALA A 12 -0.73 20.17 7.89
N CYS A 13 -0.35 19.04 7.29
CA CYS A 13 0.45 19.00 6.06
C CYS A 13 -0.21 19.77 4.91
N GLN A 14 -1.53 19.59 4.71
CA GLN A 14 -2.29 20.33 3.71
C GLN A 14 -2.20 21.83 3.97
N ILE A 15 -2.44 22.29 5.21
CA ILE A 15 -2.40 23.71 5.58
C ILE A 15 -1.05 24.35 5.24
N ILE A 16 0.05 23.68 5.57
CA ILE A 16 1.41 24.17 5.31
C ILE A 16 1.73 24.19 3.82
N SER A 17 1.13 23.28 3.04
CA SER A 17 1.31 23.19 1.59
C SER A 17 0.23 23.95 0.78
N LEU A 18 -0.75 24.60 1.41
CA LEU A 18 -1.87 25.26 0.71
C LEU A 18 -1.45 26.30 -0.32
N ARG A 19 -0.28 26.90 -0.14
CA ARG A 19 0.26 27.96 -1.03
C ARG A 19 1.42 27.49 -1.89
N THR A 20 1.76 26.20 -1.84
CA THR A 20 2.79 25.61 -2.67
C THR A 20 2.16 24.96 -3.89
N PHE A 21 2.94 24.81 -4.96
CA PHE A 21 2.50 24.07 -6.14
C PHE A 21 2.91 22.60 -6.04
N LEU A 22 2.73 22.00 -4.86
CA LEU A 22 3.08 20.62 -4.53
C LEU A 22 1.82 19.73 -4.46
N PRO A 23 1.96 18.39 -4.49
CA PRO A 23 0.81 17.49 -4.51
C PRO A 23 -0.11 17.69 -3.31
N ARG A 24 -1.41 17.63 -3.56
CA ARG A 24 -2.42 17.63 -2.50
C ARG A 24 -2.55 16.23 -1.93
N LEU A 25 -2.42 16.10 -0.61
CA LEU A 25 -2.65 14.86 0.13
C LEU A 25 -4.15 14.71 0.35
N GLU A 26 -4.74 13.53 0.13
CA GLU A 26 -6.13 13.25 0.55
C GLU A 26 -6.18 12.43 1.84
N GLN A 27 -7.40 12.12 2.29
CA GLN A 27 -7.62 11.30 3.47
C GLN A 27 -6.97 9.93 3.29
N CYS A 28 -6.23 9.51 4.32
CA CYS A 28 -5.59 8.20 4.32
C CYS A 28 -6.61 7.06 4.40
N ILE A 29 -6.22 5.90 3.88
CA ILE A 29 -6.99 4.66 3.91
C ILE A 29 -6.17 3.62 4.68
N GLY A 30 -6.67 3.12 5.80
CA GLY A 30 -6.03 2.02 6.52
C GLY A 30 -5.99 0.73 5.70
N VAL A 31 -4.82 0.11 5.57
CA VAL A 31 -4.59 -1.13 4.80
C VAL A 31 -3.66 -2.09 5.55
N GLY A 32 -3.62 -3.36 5.15
CA GLY A 32 -2.78 -4.37 5.80
C GLY A 32 -3.38 -4.93 7.08
N SER A 33 -2.63 -5.78 7.78
CA SER A 33 -3.12 -6.69 8.83
C SER A 33 -3.95 -6.02 9.92
N ALA A 34 -3.56 -4.82 10.36
CA ALA A 34 -4.27 -4.09 11.42
C ALA A 34 -5.67 -3.63 11.01
N PHE A 35 -5.87 -3.30 9.74
CA PHE A 35 -7.15 -2.83 9.19
C PHE A 35 -7.95 -3.95 8.53
N GLU A 36 -7.27 -5.04 8.15
CA GLU A 36 -7.86 -6.29 7.66
C GLU A 36 -8.34 -7.20 8.80
N GLY A 37 -8.04 -6.86 10.06
CA GLY A 37 -8.59 -7.53 11.24
C GLY A 37 -7.79 -8.73 11.77
N TRP A 38 -6.60 -9.00 11.23
CA TRP A 38 -5.80 -10.18 11.60
C TRP A 38 -4.41 -9.85 12.18
N SER A 39 -4.12 -8.59 12.53
CA SER A 39 -2.88 -8.26 13.27
C SER A 39 -2.88 -8.84 14.70
N HIS A 40 -1.71 -9.26 15.20
CA HIS A 40 -1.51 -9.46 16.64
C HIS A 40 -1.55 -8.10 17.33
N HIS A 41 -2.56 -7.83 18.15
CA HIS A 41 -2.65 -6.58 18.89
C HIS A 41 -1.56 -6.53 19.99
N GLY A 42 -0.34 -6.21 19.60
CA GLY A 42 0.86 -6.11 20.45
C GLY A 42 1.72 -4.89 20.09
N GLU A 43 2.81 -4.70 20.83
CA GLU A 43 3.73 -3.56 20.71
C GLU A 43 4.40 -3.47 19.32
N ASP A 44 4.49 -4.59 18.60
CA ASP A 44 5.11 -4.68 17.27
C ASP A 44 4.14 -4.45 16.08
N THR A 45 2.89 -4.06 16.35
CA THR A 45 1.92 -3.82 15.25
C THR A 45 2.33 -2.61 14.43
N VAL A 46 2.64 -2.83 13.15
CA VAL A 46 2.86 -1.77 12.17
C VAL A 46 1.55 -1.45 11.45
N TYR A 47 1.03 -0.25 11.67
CA TYR A 47 -0.16 0.24 10.98
C TYR A 47 0.22 0.78 9.60
N LYS A 48 -0.33 0.21 8.52
CA LYS A 48 -0.08 0.69 7.17
C LYS A 48 -1.24 1.54 6.68
N LEU A 49 -0.96 2.70 6.12
CA LEU A 49 -1.97 3.56 5.53
C LEU A 49 -1.55 4.08 4.16
N LEU A 50 -2.48 3.98 3.21
CA LEU A 50 -2.36 4.56 1.88
C LEU A 50 -2.79 6.03 1.90
N VAL A 51 -1.94 6.92 1.41
CA VAL A 51 -2.21 8.37 1.30
C VAL A 51 -2.32 8.73 -0.18
N PRO A 52 -3.55 8.97 -0.69
CA PRO A 52 -3.74 9.38 -2.07
C PRO A 52 -3.14 10.76 -2.36
N LEU A 53 -2.51 10.89 -3.53
CA LEU A 53 -1.98 12.13 -4.07
C LEU A 53 -2.89 12.65 -5.19
N LYS A 54 -3.25 13.92 -5.13
CA LYS A 54 -3.88 14.67 -6.23
C LYS A 54 -2.91 15.71 -6.78
N PRO A 55 -2.93 15.97 -8.10
CA PRO A 55 -2.10 17.01 -8.67
C PRO A 55 -2.52 18.40 -8.12
N PRO A 56 -1.56 19.33 -7.95
CA PRO A 56 -1.88 20.71 -7.66
C PRO A 56 -2.57 21.39 -8.85
N PRO A 57 -3.23 22.55 -8.63
CA PRO A 57 -3.83 23.31 -9.73
C PRO A 57 -2.83 23.58 -10.87
N GLY A 58 -3.30 23.48 -12.11
CA GLY A 58 -2.47 23.63 -13.31
C GLY A 58 -1.58 22.43 -13.64
N HIS A 59 -1.77 21.30 -12.96
CA HIS A 59 -1.07 20.06 -13.24
C HIS A 59 -2.06 18.90 -13.40
N SER A 60 -1.66 17.89 -14.16
CA SER A 60 -2.33 16.58 -14.21
C SER A 60 -1.36 15.43 -14.06
N PHE A 61 -1.86 14.35 -13.44
CA PHE A 61 -1.16 13.07 -13.36
C PHE A 61 -1.71 12.14 -14.43
N GLN A 62 -0.84 11.71 -15.34
CA GLN A 62 -1.14 10.72 -16.36
C GLN A 62 -0.35 9.45 -16.05
N LEU A 63 -1.05 8.32 -15.95
CA LEU A 63 -0.45 7.05 -15.59
C LEU A 63 -0.02 6.30 -16.84
N ASN A 64 1.27 6.00 -16.93
CA ASN A 64 1.85 5.20 -17.98
C ASN A 64 2.24 3.83 -17.40
N LEU A 65 1.35 2.86 -17.57
CA LEU A 65 1.63 1.47 -17.20
C LEU A 65 2.63 0.87 -18.20
N GLY A 66 3.61 0.11 -17.70
CA GLY A 66 4.61 -0.54 -18.54
C GLY A 66 3.97 -1.61 -19.43
N THR A 67 3.97 -1.41 -20.75
CA THR A 67 3.47 -2.39 -21.74
C THR A 67 4.54 -3.42 -22.14
N THR A 68 5.66 -3.49 -21.42
CA THR A 68 6.81 -4.32 -21.81
C THR A 68 6.44 -5.79 -21.74
N ARG A 69 6.35 -6.47 -22.90
CA ARG A 69 6.15 -7.91 -23.02
C ARG A 69 7.15 -8.64 -22.14
N GLY A 70 6.70 -9.18 -21.01
CA GLY A 70 7.51 -10.00 -20.10
C GLY A 70 7.55 -9.54 -18.65
N LEU A 71 7.22 -8.26 -18.36
CA LEU A 71 7.07 -7.80 -16.98
C LEU A 71 5.62 -7.96 -16.52
N PRO A 72 5.35 -8.39 -15.27
CA PRO A 72 4.01 -8.28 -14.71
C PRO A 72 3.56 -6.83 -14.84
N ALA A 73 2.32 -6.63 -15.31
CA ALA A 73 1.71 -5.33 -15.64
C ALA A 73 1.47 -4.41 -14.42
N ARG A 74 2.32 -4.52 -13.39
CA ARG A 74 2.24 -3.85 -12.09
C ARG A 74 3.16 -2.66 -11.96
N HIS A 75 4.05 -2.44 -12.91
CA HIS A 75 4.99 -1.30 -12.84
C HIS A 75 4.50 -0.19 -13.76
N GLY A 76 4.46 1.03 -13.23
CA GLY A 76 4.05 2.20 -13.96
C GLY A 76 4.91 3.41 -13.65
N ARG A 77 4.69 4.47 -14.41
CA ARG A 77 5.23 5.79 -14.12
C ARG A 77 4.10 6.80 -14.12
N VAL A 78 4.21 7.79 -13.24
CA VAL A 78 3.28 8.91 -13.18
C VAL A 78 3.90 10.06 -13.94
N CYS A 79 3.36 10.41 -15.10
CA CYS A 79 3.73 11.61 -15.84
C CYS A 79 3.00 12.83 -15.27
N VAL A 80 3.75 13.90 -15.05
CA VAL A 80 3.21 15.19 -14.63
C VAL A 80 3.17 16.11 -15.85
N ASN A 81 1.98 16.55 -16.23
CA ASN A 81 1.78 17.51 -17.30
C ASN A 81 1.27 18.85 -16.74
N LEU A 82 1.56 19.93 -17.45
CA LEU A 82 1.00 21.25 -17.17
C LEU A 82 -0.29 21.46 -17.95
N GLU A 83 -1.28 22.04 -17.27
CA GLU A 83 -2.56 22.40 -17.86
C GLU A 83 -2.70 23.92 -17.96
N CYS A 84 -3.47 24.37 -18.96
CA CYS A 84 -3.75 25.78 -19.13
C CYS A 84 -4.74 26.24 -18.05
N MET A 85 -4.34 27.23 -17.26
CA MET A 85 -5.19 27.82 -16.21
C MET A 85 -5.61 29.26 -16.52
N CYS A 86 -5.41 29.77 -17.75
CA CYS A 86 -5.63 31.18 -18.08
C CYS A 86 -7.05 31.67 -17.76
N GLU A 87 -8.07 30.85 -18.02
CA GLU A 87 -9.46 31.21 -17.72
C GLU A 87 -9.68 31.37 -16.21
N ARG A 88 -9.23 30.40 -15.40
CA ARG A 88 -9.33 30.47 -13.93
C ARG A 88 -8.51 31.61 -13.35
N GLU A 89 -7.31 31.81 -13.86
CA GLU A 89 -6.44 32.91 -13.49
C GLU A 89 -7.11 34.27 -13.73
N GLN A 90 -7.76 34.46 -14.88
CA GLN A 90 -8.48 35.70 -15.20
C GLN A 90 -9.73 35.91 -14.33
N LEU A 91 -10.46 34.84 -14.01
CA LEU A 91 -11.74 34.92 -13.29
C LEU A 91 -11.57 35.00 -11.78
N LEU A 92 -10.66 34.21 -11.21
CA LEU A 92 -10.51 34.04 -9.76
C LEU A 92 -9.19 34.59 -9.22
N GLY A 93 -8.13 34.67 -10.05
CA GLY A 93 -6.81 35.14 -9.64
C GLY A 93 -6.14 34.30 -8.54
N ASP A 94 -6.67 33.11 -8.24
CA ASP A 94 -6.20 32.22 -7.18
C ASP A 94 -5.09 31.26 -7.63
N VAL A 95 -4.84 31.20 -8.93
CA VAL A 95 -3.84 30.34 -9.58
C VAL A 95 -3.15 31.07 -10.72
N PHE A 96 -1.98 30.59 -11.12
CA PHE A 96 -1.23 31.10 -12.28
C PHE A 96 -1.18 30.08 -13.41
N CYS A 97 -1.24 30.54 -14.67
CA CYS A 97 -1.05 29.70 -15.83
C CYS A 97 0.44 29.57 -16.19
N PHE A 98 1.06 28.46 -15.77
CA PHE A 98 2.47 28.16 -16.05
C PHE A 98 2.81 28.03 -17.54
N LEU A 99 1.85 27.68 -18.39
CA LEU A 99 2.07 27.48 -19.83
C LEU A 99 2.26 28.77 -20.63
N HIS A 100 1.56 29.85 -20.23
CA HIS A 100 1.44 31.06 -21.05
C HIS A 100 2.12 32.28 -20.42
N HIS A 101 2.52 32.20 -19.15
CA HIS A 101 3.31 33.24 -18.52
C HIS A 101 4.79 33.18 -18.92
N SER A 102 5.39 34.36 -19.14
CA SER A 102 6.81 34.45 -19.48
C SER A 102 7.70 33.98 -18.32
N GLN A 103 8.85 33.34 -18.62
CA GLN A 103 9.79 32.86 -17.59
C GLN A 103 10.25 33.96 -16.61
N ARG A 104 10.28 35.24 -17.05
CA ARG A 104 10.64 36.38 -16.18
C ARG A 104 9.54 36.71 -15.15
N HIS A 105 8.27 36.47 -15.49
CA HIS A 105 7.15 36.59 -14.55
C HIS A 105 7.13 35.40 -13.58
N LEU A 106 7.37 34.17 -14.07
CA LEU A 106 7.43 32.97 -13.22
C LEU A 106 8.58 32.99 -12.20
N ARG A 107 9.73 33.60 -12.54
CA ARG A 107 10.85 33.77 -11.58
C ARG A 107 10.52 34.64 -10.36
N ARG A 108 9.50 35.51 -10.45
CA ARG A 108 9.03 36.32 -9.32
C ARG A 108 8.05 35.57 -8.41
N TYR A 109 7.46 34.47 -8.87
CA TYR A 109 6.32 33.80 -8.23
C TYR A 109 6.52 32.29 -8.02
N GLN A 110 7.77 31.85 -7.86
CA GLN A 110 8.19 30.44 -7.76
C GLN A 110 7.93 29.65 -9.06
N HIS A 111 8.94 28.89 -9.52
CA HIS A 111 8.84 28.00 -10.69
C HIS A 111 7.77 26.90 -10.44
N PRO A 112 7.39 26.07 -11.44
CA PRO A 112 6.54 24.89 -11.15
C PRO A 112 7.26 23.98 -10.15
N GLU A 113 7.00 24.19 -8.86
CA GLU A 113 7.75 23.62 -7.73
C GLU A 113 7.74 22.10 -7.83
N LEU A 114 6.62 21.52 -8.27
CA LEU A 114 6.46 20.10 -8.48
C LEU A 114 7.48 19.50 -9.47
N LEU A 115 7.58 20.06 -10.68
CA LEU A 115 8.44 19.51 -11.74
C LEU A 115 9.92 19.62 -11.38
N GLN A 116 10.32 20.68 -10.69
CA GLN A 116 11.72 20.87 -10.30
C GLN A 116 12.09 20.09 -9.04
N THR A 117 11.14 19.94 -8.10
CA THR A 117 11.43 19.39 -6.77
C THR A 117 11.14 17.90 -6.69
N LEU A 118 10.00 17.43 -7.22
CA LEU A 118 9.52 16.06 -7.03
C LEU A 118 9.62 15.20 -8.29
N CYS A 119 9.94 15.76 -9.46
CA CYS A 119 10.04 14.99 -10.69
C CYS A 119 11.50 14.70 -11.09
N THR A 120 11.68 13.61 -11.82
CA THR A 120 12.90 13.29 -12.57
C THR A 120 12.53 13.28 -14.06
N GLY A 121 12.88 14.36 -14.76
CA GLY A 121 12.30 14.66 -16.07
C GLY A 121 10.81 15.06 -15.91
N ILE A 122 9.92 14.38 -16.61
CA ILE A 122 8.46 14.57 -16.52
C ILE A 122 7.79 13.60 -15.54
N TYR A 123 8.54 12.66 -14.98
CA TYR A 123 7.99 11.59 -14.15
C TYR A 123 8.07 11.96 -12.67
N LEU A 124 6.97 11.78 -11.95
CA LEU A 124 6.95 11.93 -10.50
C LEU A 124 7.86 10.87 -9.87
N ASP A 125 8.87 11.34 -9.16
CA ASP A 125 9.91 10.50 -8.57
C ASP A 125 9.47 10.07 -7.16
N VAL A 126 9.38 8.76 -6.93
CA VAL A 126 8.91 8.17 -5.67
C VAL A 126 9.79 8.60 -4.51
N GLU A 127 11.11 8.58 -4.67
CA GLU A 127 12.02 8.91 -3.59
C GLU A 127 12.00 10.40 -3.24
N LYS A 128 12.00 11.27 -4.25
CA LYS A 128 11.89 12.72 -4.02
C LYS A 128 10.56 13.07 -3.37
N THR A 129 9.47 12.48 -3.85
CA THR A 129 8.12 12.68 -3.30
C THR A 129 8.03 12.17 -1.86
N THR A 130 8.61 11.01 -1.57
CA THR A 130 8.64 10.45 -0.20
C THR A 130 9.46 11.32 0.75
N ARG A 131 10.64 11.78 0.34
CA ARG A 131 11.48 12.69 1.16
C ARG A 131 10.79 14.03 1.42
N TRP A 132 10.13 14.59 0.41
CA TRP A 132 9.31 15.79 0.58
C TRP A 132 8.18 15.55 1.59
N PHE A 133 7.48 14.42 1.48
CA PHE A 133 6.39 14.10 2.38
C PHE A 133 6.86 13.91 3.84
N GLN A 134 8.00 13.24 4.04
CA GLN A 134 8.64 13.11 5.36
C GLN A 134 9.00 14.48 5.97
N LEU A 135 9.53 15.41 5.17
CA LEU A 135 9.82 16.77 5.62
C LEU A 135 8.52 17.53 5.95
N CYS A 136 7.49 17.39 5.11
CA CYS A 136 6.19 18.00 5.32
C CYS A 136 5.55 17.52 6.64
N VAL A 137 5.63 16.22 6.93
CA VAL A 137 5.18 15.62 8.19
C VAL A 137 5.93 16.19 9.39
N ARG A 138 7.27 16.34 9.33
CA ARG A 138 8.03 16.96 10.42
C ARG A 138 7.57 18.39 10.70
N ASN A 139 7.46 19.19 9.65
CA ASN A 139 7.01 20.58 9.77
C ASN A 139 5.56 20.68 10.27
N ALA A 140 4.69 19.75 9.86
CA ALA A 140 3.31 19.68 10.33
C ALA A 140 3.23 19.30 11.80
N TRP A 141 4.07 18.35 12.23
CA TRP A 141 4.17 17.95 13.62
C TRP A 141 4.59 19.11 14.52
N ASP A 142 5.59 19.90 14.13
CA ASP A 142 6.03 21.08 14.89
C ASP A 142 4.90 22.09 15.17
N VAL A 143 3.83 22.09 14.35
CA VAL A 143 2.66 22.97 14.53
C VAL A 143 1.62 22.37 15.47
N ILE A 144 1.46 21.04 15.48
CA ILE A 144 0.39 20.36 16.22
C ILE A 144 0.87 19.64 17.49
N ALA A 145 2.19 19.56 17.71
CA ALA A 145 2.79 18.78 18.79
C ALA A 145 2.36 19.23 20.19
N ASP A 146 2.16 20.55 20.40
CA ASP A 146 1.84 21.13 21.71
C ASP A 146 0.53 20.59 22.31
N GLU A 147 -0.38 20.09 21.48
CA GLU A 147 -1.68 19.55 21.90
C GLU A 147 -1.66 18.01 22.09
N GLN A 148 -0.52 17.35 21.88
CA GLN A 148 -0.41 15.89 21.86
C GLN A 148 0.35 15.35 23.08
N SER A 149 -0.12 14.24 23.65
CA SER A 149 0.55 13.51 24.74
C SER A 149 1.57 12.47 24.22
N CYS A 150 2.23 12.79 23.11
CA CYS A 150 3.19 11.91 22.46
C CYS A 150 4.23 12.69 21.65
N GLN A 151 5.32 12.01 21.31
CA GLN A 151 6.39 12.51 20.44
C GLN A 151 6.37 11.76 19.12
N LEU A 152 6.59 12.47 18.02
CA LEU A 152 6.74 11.88 16.69
C LEU A 152 8.21 11.82 16.28
N THR A 153 8.64 10.65 15.83
CA THR A 153 9.91 10.47 15.11
C THR A 153 9.63 9.96 13.71
N VAL A 154 10.17 10.65 12.69
CA VAL A 154 10.12 10.19 11.29
C VAL A 154 11.38 9.40 10.97
N LEU A 155 11.24 8.09 10.82
CA LEU A 155 12.32 7.15 10.55
C LEU A 155 12.76 7.21 9.07
N PRO A 156 14.05 6.94 8.78
CA PRO A 156 14.56 6.99 7.40
C PRO A 156 13.93 5.89 6.53
N SER A 157 13.42 6.29 5.37
CA SER A 157 12.96 5.36 4.32
C SER A 157 12.96 6.08 2.97
N SER A 158 13.21 5.35 1.89
CA SER A 158 13.22 5.86 0.52
C SER A 158 11.83 5.86 -0.12
N ARG A 159 10.94 4.97 0.32
CA ARG A 159 9.67 4.66 -0.35
C ARG A 159 8.43 4.72 0.53
N PHE A 160 8.63 4.83 1.85
CA PHE A 160 7.58 5.01 2.84
C PHE A 160 7.87 6.24 3.70
N CYS A 161 6.83 6.83 4.28
CA CYS A 161 6.99 7.73 5.41
C CYS A 161 6.73 6.92 6.69
N LYS A 162 7.81 6.46 7.32
CA LYS A 162 7.77 5.65 8.53
C LYS A 162 7.74 6.56 9.76
N LEU A 163 6.70 6.42 10.55
CA LEU A 163 6.43 7.23 11.73
C LEU A 163 6.49 6.35 12.97
N GLN A 164 7.10 6.88 14.02
CA GLN A 164 7.08 6.30 15.35
C GLN A 164 6.49 7.33 16.31
N PHE A 165 5.37 6.97 16.93
CA PHE A 165 4.75 7.75 17.99
C PHE A 165 5.13 7.15 19.34
N THR A 166 5.77 7.94 20.21
CA THR A 166 6.11 7.54 21.58
C THR A 166 5.23 8.33 22.54
N TYR A 167 4.28 7.67 23.19
CA TYR A 167 3.39 8.30 24.16
C TYR A 167 4.08 8.49 25.52
N ASP A 168 3.61 9.44 26.32
CA ASP A 168 4.12 9.70 27.67
C ASP A 168 4.01 8.47 28.60
N THR A 169 3.11 7.55 28.25
CA THR A 169 2.94 6.24 28.93
C THR A 169 4.07 5.25 28.63
N GLY A 170 4.98 5.57 27.71
CA GLY A 170 6.01 4.66 27.19
C GLY A 170 5.53 3.79 26.02
N LYS A 171 4.23 3.79 25.71
CA LYS A 171 3.69 3.04 24.57
C LYS A 171 4.23 3.58 23.24
N ILE A 172 4.68 2.69 22.37
CA ILE A 172 5.15 3.01 21.03
C ILE A 172 4.12 2.55 20.00
N ILE A 173 3.88 3.36 18.97
CA ILE A 173 3.06 3.00 17.80
C ILE A 173 3.87 3.25 16.54
N HIS A 174 4.00 2.22 15.70
CA HIS A 174 4.64 2.29 14.39
C HIS A 174 3.60 2.45 13.28
N ILE A 175 3.79 3.45 12.42
CA ILE A 175 2.93 3.73 11.29
C ILE A 175 3.77 3.83 10.01
N GLU A 176 3.37 3.13 8.96
CA GLU A 176 3.96 3.25 7.62
C GLU A 176 2.94 3.89 6.68
N LEU A 177 3.24 5.11 6.22
CA LEU A 177 2.45 5.80 5.21
C LEU A 177 3.04 5.53 3.83
N MET A 178 2.24 4.97 2.93
CA MET A 178 2.56 4.76 1.53
C MET A 178 1.82 5.78 0.67
N LEU A 179 2.50 6.40 -0.29
CA LEU A 179 1.88 7.36 -1.19
C LEU A 179 1.24 6.63 -2.37
N GLY A 180 0.06 7.06 -2.80
CA GLY A 180 -0.65 6.44 -3.91
C GLY A 180 -1.16 7.44 -4.92
N VAL A 181 -0.98 7.17 -6.22
CA VAL A 181 -1.68 7.89 -7.29
C VAL A 181 -2.81 7.01 -7.81
N GLN A 182 -4.05 7.49 -7.68
CA GLN A 182 -5.23 6.75 -8.09
C GLN A 182 -5.28 6.61 -9.61
N GLN A 183 -5.58 5.39 -10.07
CA GLN A 183 -5.80 5.07 -11.47
C GLN A 183 -7.25 5.31 -11.86
N ASP A 184 -7.44 6.33 -12.71
CA ASP A 184 -8.75 6.76 -13.20
C ASP A 184 -9.73 6.98 -12.04
N ASN A 185 -11.03 6.71 -12.25
CA ASN A 185 -12.05 6.69 -11.20
C ASN A 185 -12.20 5.30 -10.56
N LEU A 186 -11.20 4.44 -10.66
CA LEU A 186 -11.19 3.12 -10.04
C LEU A 186 -10.52 3.21 -8.66
N GLU A 187 -10.89 2.34 -7.72
CA GLU A 187 -10.25 2.23 -6.40
C GLU A 187 -8.88 1.50 -6.50
N VAL A 188 -8.09 1.81 -7.51
CA VAL A 188 -6.80 1.16 -7.82
C VAL A 188 -5.72 2.22 -7.76
N PHE A 189 -4.57 1.89 -7.17
CA PHE A 189 -3.50 2.86 -6.92
C PHE A 189 -2.16 2.36 -7.43
N LEU A 190 -1.40 3.25 -8.06
CA LEU A 190 0.05 3.11 -8.13
C LEU A 190 0.64 3.63 -6.81
N GLY A 191 1.15 2.71 -5.99
CA GLY A 191 1.78 2.96 -4.72
C GLY A 191 3.29 3.21 -4.82
N SER A 192 3.83 3.85 -3.78
CA SER A 192 5.27 4.09 -3.60
C SER A 192 6.07 2.86 -3.18
N GLU A 193 5.40 1.73 -2.91
CA GLU A 193 5.98 0.47 -2.43
C GLU A 193 7.14 -0.02 -3.30
N GLU A 194 8.01 -0.83 -2.69
CA GLU A 194 9.22 -1.31 -3.33
C GLU A 194 8.91 -2.29 -4.47
N ALA A 195 9.50 -2.04 -5.64
CA ALA A 195 9.48 -2.97 -6.75
C ALA A 195 10.49 -4.10 -6.50
N GLU A 196 10.32 -5.24 -7.17
CA GLU A 196 11.30 -6.35 -7.14
C GLU A 196 12.72 -5.82 -7.44
N ALA A 197 13.72 -6.43 -6.80
CA ALA A 197 15.09 -5.92 -6.64
C ALA A 197 15.83 -5.51 -7.94
N ASP A 198 15.33 -5.94 -9.11
CA ASP A 198 15.95 -5.71 -10.41
C ASP A 198 15.37 -4.53 -11.22
N LEU A 199 14.34 -3.83 -10.72
CA LEU A 199 13.64 -2.74 -11.44
C LEU A 199 13.61 -1.42 -10.66
N THR A 200 14.75 -1.05 -10.08
CA THR A 200 14.92 0.02 -9.08
C THR A 200 15.05 1.44 -9.66
N SER A 201 14.20 1.83 -10.61
CA SER A 201 14.12 3.26 -10.95
C SER A 201 13.39 4.02 -9.84
N SER A 202 13.94 5.15 -9.39
CA SER A 202 13.27 6.07 -8.47
C SER A 202 11.93 6.61 -9.01
N THR A 203 11.72 6.56 -10.33
CA THR A 203 10.48 6.98 -11.00
C THR A 203 9.45 5.86 -11.19
N MET A 204 9.78 4.63 -10.78
CA MET A 204 8.89 3.49 -10.93
C MET A 204 7.96 3.37 -9.72
N TRP A 205 6.67 3.42 -10.01
CA TRP A 205 5.57 3.17 -9.08
C TRP A 205 5.02 1.75 -9.30
N VAL A 206 4.45 1.15 -8.26
CA VAL A 206 3.95 -0.23 -8.30
C VAL A 206 2.45 -0.24 -8.06
N GLU A 207 1.70 -0.99 -8.85
CA GLU A 207 0.28 -1.21 -8.61
C GLU A 207 0.10 -1.95 -7.28
N SER A 208 -0.51 -1.25 -6.33
CA SER A 208 -0.75 -1.75 -4.99
C SER A 208 -2.09 -2.46 -4.94
N CYS A 209 -2.08 -3.68 -4.41
CA CYS A 209 -3.26 -4.49 -4.16
C CYS A 209 -3.77 -4.37 -2.71
N ALA A 210 -3.15 -3.52 -1.88
CA ALA A 210 -3.42 -3.44 -0.45
C ALA A 210 -4.87 -3.03 -0.14
N LEU A 211 -5.46 -2.15 -0.96
CA LEU A 211 -6.87 -1.79 -0.81
C LEU A 211 -7.79 -2.95 -1.22
N GLN A 212 -7.45 -3.68 -2.28
CA GLN A 212 -8.21 -4.83 -2.74
C GLN A 212 -8.18 -5.98 -1.75
N ASP A 213 -7.05 -6.20 -1.08
CA ASP A 213 -6.94 -7.15 0.02
C ASP A 213 -7.92 -6.79 1.16
N LEU A 214 -7.91 -5.52 1.59
CA LEU A 214 -8.86 -5.02 2.59
C LEU A 214 -10.31 -5.20 2.18
N LEU A 215 -10.64 -4.84 0.93
CA LEU A 215 -12.00 -5.00 0.41
C LEU A 215 -12.41 -6.47 0.31
N PHE A 216 -11.47 -7.38 0.05
CA PHE A 216 -11.75 -8.81 0.03
C PHE A 216 -12.12 -9.33 1.43
N PHE A 217 -11.37 -9.01 2.48
CA PHE A 217 -11.73 -9.42 3.84
C PHE A 217 -13.06 -8.82 4.29
N ARG A 218 -13.33 -7.54 3.96
CA ARG A 218 -14.65 -6.93 4.21
C ARG A 218 -15.79 -7.61 3.43
N PHE A 219 -15.50 -8.12 2.22
CA PHE A 219 -16.46 -8.88 1.44
C PHE A 219 -16.76 -10.23 2.08
N VAL A 220 -15.74 -10.92 2.60
CA VAL A 220 -15.86 -12.18 3.33
C VAL A 220 -16.66 -11.98 4.62
N ASP A 221 -16.35 -10.95 5.42
CA ASP A 221 -17.07 -10.64 6.67
C ASP A 221 -18.57 -10.41 6.47
N ARG A 222 -18.98 -9.89 5.31
CA ARG A 222 -20.41 -9.70 4.99
C ARG A 222 -21.16 -10.99 4.69
N GLN A 223 -20.45 -12.08 4.44
CA GLN A 223 -21.01 -13.37 4.01
C GLN A 223 -20.77 -14.49 5.02
N ALA A 224 -19.68 -14.39 5.79
CA ALA A 224 -19.35 -15.36 6.81
C ALA A 224 -20.35 -15.30 7.97
N PRO A 225 -20.52 -16.42 8.70
CA PRO A 225 -21.24 -16.42 9.97
C PRO A 225 -20.65 -15.41 10.96
N ASN A 226 -21.48 -14.95 11.90
CA ASN A 226 -20.98 -14.19 13.04
C ASN A 226 -19.88 -15.01 13.75
N ASP A 227 -18.84 -14.31 14.20
CA ASP A 227 -17.69 -14.91 14.88
C ASP A 227 -16.92 -15.96 14.06
N SER A 228 -17.01 -15.90 12.71
CA SER A 228 -16.28 -16.83 11.86
C SER A 228 -14.78 -16.88 12.15
N CYS A 229 -14.20 -18.08 12.10
CA CYS A 229 -12.86 -18.33 12.60
C CYS A 229 -11.73 -17.97 11.61
N HIS A 230 -12.04 -17.49 10.41
CA HIS A 230 -11.06 -17.33 9.33
C HIS A 230 -9.92 -16.35 9.67
N LEU A 231 -10.23 -15.21 10.30
CA LEU A 231 -9.20 -14.27 10.79
C LEU A 231 -8.45 -14.84 11.99
N THR A 232 -9.12 -15.62 12.85
CA THR A 232 -8.48 -16.30 13.97
C THR A 232 -7.48 -17.35 13.49
N CYS A 233 -7.80 -18.12 12.44
CA CYS A 233 -6.86 -19.04 11.81
C CYS A 233 -5.62 -18.30 11.31
N LEU A 234 -5.82 -17.21 10.56
CA LEU A 234 -4.72 -16.41 10.03
C LEU A 234 -3.86 -15.82 11.15
N GLN A 235 -4.50 -15.27 12.19
CA GLN A 235 -3.81 -14.73 13.37
C GLN A 235 -2.96 -15.81 14.08
N LEU A 236 -3.52 -16.98 14.36
CA LEU A 236 -2.77 -18.03 15.06
C LEU A 236 -1.55 -18.46 14.24
N LEU A 237 -1.72 -18.68 12.94
CA LEU A 237 -0.62 -19.13 12.09
C LEU A 237 0.44 -18.05 11.87
N THR A 238 0.05 -16.77 11.72
CA THR A 238 1.04 -15.69 11.59
C THR A 238 1.79 -15.43 12.89
N TYR A 239 1.15 -15.67 14.05
CA TYR A 239 1.82 -15.56 15.35
C TYR A 239 2.90 -16.63 15.52
N LEU A 240 2.67 -17.82 14.97
CA LEU A 240 3.61 -18.94 15.02
C LEU A 240 4.74 -18.84 13.98
N LEU A 241 4.59 -17.99 12.95
CA LEU A 241 5.66 -17.69 11.99
C LEU A 241 6.60 -16.61 12.55
N GLU A 242 7.71 -17.04 13.15
CA GLU A 242 8.83 -16.16 13.53
C GLU A 242 9.92 -16.20 12.45
N ASP A 243 10.45 -15.03 12.05
CA ASP A 243 11.58 -14.81 11.12
C ASP A 243 11.91 -15.97 10.16
N SER A 244 10.98 -16.21 9.22
CA SER A 244 10.95 -17.38 8.33
C SER A 244 10.96 -16.96 6.85
N VAL A 245 11.40 -17.87 5.97
CA VAL A 245 11.21 -17.77 4.52
C VAL A 245 9.71 -17.71 4.18
N LEU A 246 8.88 -18.35 5.00
CA LEU A 246 7.43 -18.19 4.99
C LEU A 246 7.03 -16.91 5.74
N SER A 247 6.44 -15.97 4.99
CA SER A 247 5.93 -14.73 5.56
C SER A 247 4.42 -14.78 5.79
N SER A 248 3.92 -13.83 6.58
CA SER A 248 2.48 -13.60 6.76
C SER A 248 1.73 -13.36 5.45
N VAL A 249 2.41 -12.86 4.41
CA VAL A 249 1.84 -12.71 3.05
C VAL A 249 1.48 -14.05 2.44
N HIS A 250 2.28 -15.10 2.68
CA HIS A 250 1.99 -16.44 2.17
C HIS A 250 0.74 -17.02 2.84
N LEU A 251 0.65 -16.96 4.17
CA LEU A 251 -0.53 -17.42 4.91
C LEU A 251 -1.79 -16.64 4.54
N LYS A 252 -1.68 -15.31 4.42
CA LYS A 252 -2.77 -14.46 3.94
C LYS A 252 -3.25 -14.94 2.58
N THR A 253 -2.33 -15.15 1.63
CA THR A 253 -2.65 -15.59 0.28
C THR A 253 -3.34 -16.96 0.26
N VAL A 254 -2.83 -17.93 1.02
CA VAL A 254 -3.46 -19.26 1.18
C VAL A 254 -4.86 -19.14 1.75
N THR A 255 -5.03 -18.36 2.82
CA THR A 255 -6.32 -18.12 3.47
C THR A 255 -7.32 -17.50 2.49
N MET A 256 -6.91 -16.51 1.69
CA MET A 256 -7.77 -15.90 0.68
C MET A 256 -8.21 -16.90 -0.40
N HIS A 257 -7.32 -17.80 -0.85
CA HIS A 257 -7.70 -18.88 -1.78
C HIS A 257 -8.74 -19.81 -1.16
N LEU A 258 -8.50 -20.27 0.07
CA LEU A 258 -9.43 -21.14 0.79
C LEU A 258 -10.79 -20.49 1.01
N LEU A 259 -10.85 -19.19 1.29
CA LEU A 259 -12.10 -18.44 1.43
C LEU A 259 -12.94 -18.39 0.14
N THR A 260 -12.36 -18.71 -1.02
CA THR A 260 -13.11 -18.89 -2.28
C THR A 260 -13.45 -20.34 -2.61
N LEU A 261 -12.83 -21.30 -1.91
CA LEU A 261 -12.99 -22.74 -2.13
C LEU A 261 -13.98 -23.36 -1.14
N VAL A 262 -13.97 -22.86 0.10
CA VAL A 262 -14.76 -23.36 1.21
C VAL A 262 -15.99 -22.45 1.38
N PRO A 263 -17.23 -23.00 1.45
CA PRO A 263 -18.42 -22.19 1.65
C PRO A 263 -18.33 -21.33 2.92
N PRO A 264 -18.88 -20.11 2.93
CA PRO A 264 -18.84 -19.24 4.11
C PRO A 264 -19.37 -19.89 5.39
N SER A 265 -20.40 -20.75 5.29
CA SER A 265 -20.99 -21.48 6.40
C SER A 265 -20.06 -22.48 7.10
N GLU A 266 -18.96 -22.87 6.47
CA GLU A 266 -18.00 -23.83 7.04
C GLU A 266 -16.90 -23.16 7.86
N TRP A 267 -16.89 -21.82 7.92
CA TRP A 267 -15.95 -21.03 8.72
C TRP A 267 -16.47 -20.73 10.13
N CYS A 268 -17.41 -21.52 10.64
CA CYS A 268 -17.93 -21.37 12.00
C CYS A 268 -16.84 -21.62 13.06
N PRO A 269 -16.94 -21.02 14.27
CA PRO A 269 -15.98 -21.19 15.35
C PRO A 269 -15.66 -22.65 15.70
N GLU A 270 -16.66 -23.54 15.59
CA GLU A 270 -16.54 -24.96 15.93
C GLU A 270 -15.57 -25.71 15.02
N HIS A 271 -15.34 -25.21 13.80
CA HIS A 271 -14.43 -25.82 12.83
C HIS A 271 -13.02 -25.21 12.87
N LEU A 272 -12.68 -24.37 13.86
CA LEU A 272 -11.39 -23.67 13.92
C LEU A 272 -10.18 -24.59 13.66
N LEU A 273 -10.12 -25.75 14.31
CA LEU A 273 -9.02 -26.69 14.16
C LEU A 273 -8.98 -27.31 12.75
N GLU A 274 -10.13 -27.64 12.19
CA GLU A 274 -10.24 -28.14 10.81
C GLU A 274 -9.80 -27.07 9.81
N ARG A 275 -10.22 -25.82 10.00
CA ARG A 275 -9.83 -24.69 9.14
C ARG A 275 -8.33 -24.39 9.24
N LEU A 276 -7.72 -24.52 10.42
CA LEU A 276 -6.26 -24.41 10.59
C LEU A 276 -5.53 -25.50 9.79
N ASN A 277 -5.99 -26.75 9.88
CA ASN A 277 -5.42 -27.86 9.10
C ASN A 277 -5.58 -27.63 7.59
N ASP A 278 -6.74 -27.16 7.13
CA ASP A 278 -6.96 -26.85 5.72
C ASP A 278 -5.98 -25.78 5.20
N VAL A 279 -5.66 -24.77 6.03
CA VAL A 279 -4.63 -23.76 5.69
C VAL A 279 -3.24 -24.39 5.59
N LEU A 280 -2.87 -25.23 6.54
CA LEU A 280 -1.57 -25.91 6.53
C LEU A 280 -1.45 -26.90 5.37
N ASP A 281 -2.48 -27.71 5.10
CA ASP A 281 -2.52 -28.68 4.00
C ASP A 281 -2.42 -27.97 2.64
N TYR A 282 -3.15 -26.87 2.46
CA TYR A 282 -3.05 -26.08 1.24
C TYR A 282 -1.66 -25.47 1.07
N LEU A 283 -1.07 -24.93 2.15
CA LEU A 283 0.29 -24.40 2.12
C LEU A 283 1.32 -25.49 1.80
N HIS A 284 1.17 -26.68 2.38
CA HIS A 284 2.03 -27.83 2.10
C HIS A 284 2.01 -28.19 0.62
N HIS A 285 0.81 -28.31 0.04
CA HIS A 285 0.66 -28.60 -1.38
C HIS A 285 1.30 -27.51 -2.27
N CYS A 286 1.14 -26.24 -1.90
CA CYS A 286 1.82 -25.13 -2.59
C CYS A 286 3.36 -25.23 -2.50
N LEU A 287 3.90 -25.70 -1.38
CA LEU A 287 5.35 -25.91 -1.20
C LEU A 287 5.87 -27.10 -1.99
N GLU A 288 5.13 -28.21 -2.06
CA GLU A 288 5.48 -29.37 -2.88
C GLU A 288 5.55 -28.98 -4.36
N GLU A 289 4.54 -28.28 -4.85
CA GLU A 289 4.44 -27.83 -6.24
C GLU A 289 5.28 -26.57 -6.54
N LYS A 290 5.86 -25.95 -5.50
CA LYS A 290 6.59 -24.66 -5.56
C LYS A 290 5.77 -23.55 -6.22
N GLN A 291 4.46 -23.58 -5.99
CA GLN A 291 3.48 -22.72 -6.62
C GLN A 291 2.48 -22.18 -5.60
N LEU A 292 2.60 -20.90 -5.31
CA LEU A 292 1.59 -20.12 -4.60
C LEU A 292 1.25 -18.89 -5.42
N HIS A 293 0.14 -18.93 -6.14
CA HIS A 293 -0.27 -17.79 -6.98
C HIS A 293 -0.84 -16.66 -6.12
N HIS A 294 -0.43 -15.42 -6.37
CA HIS A 294 -0.97 -14.22 -5.73
C HIS A 294 -2.49 -14.18 -5.91
N PHE A 295 -3.24 -14.00 -4.82
CA PHE A 295 -4.70 -14.18 -4.84
C PHE A 295 -5.42 -13.25 -5.83
N LEU A 296 -5.05 -11.98 -5.89
CA LEU A 296 -5.73 -10.98 -6.71
C LEU A 296 -5.29 -10.94 -8.19
N LEU A 297 -4.20 -11.61 -8.56
CA LEU A 297 -3.55 -11.47 -9.86
C LEU A 297 -3.66 -12.74 -10.69
N GLY A 298 -4.34 -12.64 -11.83
CA GLY A 298 -4.58 -13.76 -12.75
C GLY A 298 -5.55 -14.81 -12.19
N ASN A 299 -6.38 -14.43 -11.23
CA ASN A 299 -7.32 -15.34 -10.57
C ASN A 299 -8.77 -14.96 -10.90
N GLU A 300 -9.46 -15.82 -11.64
CA GLU A 300 -10.85 -15.60 -12.03
C GLU A 300 -11.84 -15.79 -10.87
N ARG A 301 -11.42 -16.42 -9.78
CA ARG A 301 -12.25 -16.65 -8.58
C ARG A 301 -12.40 -15.42 -7.70
N VAL A 302 -11.62 -14.36 -7.92
CA VAL A 302 -11.78 -13.12 -7.17
C VAL A 302 -13.20 -12.58 -7.41
N PRO A 303 -13.97 -12.24 -6.36
CA PRO A 303 -15.33 -11.73 -6.51
C PRO A 303 -15.39 -10.51 -7.45
N LYS A 304 -16.51 -10.37 -8.18
CA LYS A 304 -16.66 -9.29 -9.18
C LYS A 304 -16.87 -7.92 -8.53
N GLU A 305 -17.31 -7.93 -7.28
CA GLU A 305 -17.53 -6.79 -6.40
C GLU A 305 -16.21 -6.13 -5.99
N ILE A 306 -15.08 -6.85 -6.05
CA ILE A 306 -13.76 -6.30 -5.74
C ILE A 306 -13.25 -5.51 -6.96
N PRO A 307 -13.02 -4.20 -6.83
CA PRO A 307 -12.56 -3.35 -7.92
C PRO A 307 -11.11 -3.69 -8.26
N LEU A 308 -10.92 -4.34 -9.42
CA LEU A 308 -9.63 -4.74 -9.95
C LEU A 308 -9.54 -4.39 -11.43
N PRO A 309 -8.39 -3.89 -11.92
CA PRO A 309 -8.18 -3.71 -13.35
C PRO A 309 -8.35 -5.03 -14.10
N LEU A 310 -8.91 -4.97 -15.31
CA LEU A 310 -9.07 -6.16 -16.15
C LEU A 310 -7.73 -6.85 -16.45
N ALA A 311 -6.65 -6.07 -16.55
CA ALA A 311 -5.30 -6.58 -16.75
C ALA A 311 -4.83 -7.45 -15.57
N CYS A 312 -5.26 -7.12 -14.35
CA CYS A 312 -4.90 -7.87 -13.14
C CYS A 312 -5.75 -9.13 -13.03
N ARG A 313 -7.05 -9.02 -13.30
CA ARG A 313 -7.97 -10.17 -13.27
C ARG A 313 -7.66 -11.22 -14.34
N ARG A 314 -7.33 -10.79 -15.57
CA ARG A 314 -7.02 -11.67 -16.72
C ARG A 314 -5.52 -11.82 -17.00
N GLY A 315 -4.69 -11.28 -16.13
CA GLY A 315 -3.24 -11.34 -16.26
C GLY A 315 -2.72 -12.76 -16.09
N ARG A 316 -1.42 -12.95 -16.36
CA ARG A 316 -0.75 -14.20 -15.99
C ARG A 316 -0.72 -14.30 -14.46
N PRO A 317 -1.08 -15.46 -13.87
CA PRO A 317 -0.93 -15.69 -12.43
C PRO A 317 0.51 -15.40 -11.98
N LEU A 318 0.66 -14.63 -10.90
CA LEU A 318 1.96 -14.31 -10.30
C LEU A 318 2.31 -15.36 -9.25
N ASN A 319 3.34 -16.17 -9.44
CA ASN A 319 3.78 -17.15 -8.46
C ASN A 319 4.69 -16.49 -7.39
N LEU A 320 4.23 -16.43 -6.14
CA LEU A 320 5.00 -15.93 -4.99
C LEU A 320 6.17 -16.87 -4.63
N PHE A 321 6.05 -18.16 -4.94
CA PHE A 321 7.11 -19.16 -4.74
C PHE A 321 8.05 -19.31 -5.93
N GLN A 322 8.08 -18.32 -6.84
CA GLN A 322 8.98 -18.35 -8.00
C GLN A 322 10.46 -18.50 -7.58
N HIS A 323 10.88 -17.89 -6.48
CA HIS A 323 12.24 -18.02 -5.95
C HIS A 323 12.56 -19.46 -5.46
N LEU A 324 11.58 -20.18 -4.88
CA LEU A 324 11.76 -21.58 -4.46
C LEU A 324 11.99 -22.55 -5.63
N THR A 325 11.59 -22.17 -6.85
CA THR A 325 11.90 -22.96 -8.05
C THR A 325 13.36 -22.83 -8.48
N GLN A 326 14.01 -21.71 -8.15
CA GLN A 326 15.36 -21.36 -8.59
C GLN A 326 16.41 -21.70 -7.52
N GLU A 327 16.02 -21.74 -6.24
CA GLU A 327 16.90 -21.92 -5.09
C GLU A 327 16.50 -23.15 -4.25
N PRO A 328 17.17 -24.30 -4.46
CA PRO A 328 16.86 -25.54 -3.74
C PRO A 328 17.03 -25.43 -2.22
N ASP A 329 18.02 -24.68 -1.75
CA ASP A 329 18.29 -24.53 -0.32
C ASP A 329 17.17 -23.73 0.38
N THR A 330 16.69 -22.66 -0.27
CA THR A 330 15.55 -21.85 0.19
C THR A 330 14.26 -22.69 0.23
N HIS A 331 14.05 -23.56 -0.77
CA HIS A 331 12.93 -24.50 -0.76
C HIS A 331 13.02 -25.53 0.37
N ALA A 332 14.20 -26.12 0.58
CA ALA A 332 14.42 -27.04 1.69
C ALA A 332 14.25 -26.36 3.06
N GLN A 333 14.62 -25.09 3.17
CA GLN A 333 14.39 -24.29 4.37
C GLN A 333 12.89 -24.04 4.59
N ALA A 334 12.15 -23.62 3.57
CA ALA A 334 10.70 -23.40 3.68
C ALA A 334 9.95 -24.68 4.09
N LEU A 335 10.38 -25.86 3.60
CA LEU A 335 9.80 -27.15 4.03
C LEU A 335 10.10 -27.46 5.51
N ARG A 336 11.31 -27.17 6.00
CA ARG A 336 11.64 -27.35 7.43
C ARG A 336 10.81 -26.43 8.31
N GLU A 337 10.76 -25.15 7.96
CA GLU A 337 9.97 -24.14 8.69
C GLU A 337 8.47 -24.49 8.68
N PHE A 338 7.96 -25.05 7.58
CA PHE A 338 6.59 -25.58 7.53
C PHE A 338 6.37 -26.74 8.51
N SER A 339 7.29 -27.71 8.58
CA SER A 339 7.19 -28.81 9.55
C SER A 339 7.21 -28.31 11.00
N GLU A 340 8.07 -27.33 11.31
CA GLU A 340 8.12 -26.70 12.62
C GLU A 340 6.81 -25.95 12.94
N LEU A 341 6.22 -25.26 11.96
CA LEU A 341 4.92 -24.60 12.11
C LEU A 341 3.79 -25.61 12.37
N GLN A 342 3.83 -26.78 11.73
CA GLN A 342 2.83 -27.83 11.90
C GLN A 342 2.92 -28.54 13.26
N ASP A 343 4.12 -28.63 13.84
CA ASP A 343 4.37 -29.27 15.13
C ASP A 343 4.01 -28.38 16.34
N ARG A 344 3.96 -27.05 16.16
CA ARG A 344 3.60 -26.06 17.20
C ARG A 344 2.09 -25.95 17.38
#